data_AF-A0A9X0YF82-F1
#
_entry.id   AF-A0A9X0YF82-F1
#
_cell.length_a   1.000
_cell.length_b   1.000
_cell.length_c   1.000
_cell.angle_alpha   90.00
_cell.angle_beta   90.00
_cell.angle_gamma   90.00
#
_symmetry.space_group_name_H-M   'P 1'
#
loop_
_entity.id
_entity.type
_entity.pdbx_description
1 polymer ?
#
loop_
_entity_poly.entity_id
_entity_poly.type
_entity_poly.pdbx_seq_one_letter_code
_entity_poly.pdbx_strand_id
1 'polypeptide(L)'
;MPLDKDWQPSFGTIFTWFAMDRHGRIAVMVNNCFGPIPSSLLAIPELEDKLDSINEFMWEESREFQSYPKNKEGRTLLDIYRFRRHLKPSSRDEMERIVLESSNFYQELTEYSLPSIKGFYVYHALEDYVSSEDNPIGYEGDAEIGDYFRYLIPTVYASIEDFPEELRSLIAVSDTLDFTVDRAIFSMSISQSFKRSFNQRK
;
A
#
# COMPACT_ATOMS: atom_id res chain seq x y z
N MET A 1 -12.17 11.67 -13.49
CA MET A 1 -11.07 12.15 -14.35
C MET A 1 -10.21 10.95 -14.64
N PRO A 2 -9.71 10.78 -15.87
CA PRO A 2 -8.79 9.68 -16.16
C PRO A 2 -7.56 9.78 -15.26
N LEU A 3 -7.05 8.62 -14.83
CA LEU A 3 -5.82 8.53 -14.05
C LEU A 3 -4.60 8.68 -14.98
N ASP A 4 -4.21 9.93 -15.25
CA ASP A 4 -3.13 10.29 -16.17
C ASP A 4 -2.10 11.25 -15.56
N LYS A 5 -1.14 11.73 -16.37
CA LYS A 5 -0.05 12.63 -15.94
C LYS A 5 -0.51 13.94 -15.28
N ASP A 6 -1.73 14.40 -15.58
CA ASP A 6 -2.28 15.65 -15.09
C ASP A 6 -3.20 15.40 -13.88
N TRP A 7 -3.39 14.13 -13.49
CA TRP A 7 -4.15 13.74 -12.33
C TRP A 7 -3.54 14.29 -11.04
N GLN A 8 -4.42 14.72 -10.14
CA GLN A 8 -4.09 15.18 -8.80
C GLN A 8 -5.04 14.52 -7.80
N PRO A 9 -4.58 14.24 -6.56
CA PRO A 9 -5.43 13.71 -5.52
C PRO A 9 -6.59 14.65 -5.19
N SER A 10 -7.77 14.07 -4.92
CA SER A 10 -8.96 14.82 -4.57
C SER A 10 -9.95 13.96 -3.77
N PHE A 11 -10.83 14.61 -3.03
CA PHE A 11 -11.84 13.93 -2.23
C PHE A 11 -12.72 12.99 -3.07
N GLY A 12 -12.98 11.79 -2.54
CA GLY A 12 -13.92 10.83 -3.11
C GLY A 12 -13.33 9.92 -4.20
N THR A 13 -12.01 9.88 -4.38
CA THR A 13 -11.35 8.97 -5.33
C THR A 13 -10.26 8.15 -4.66
N ILE A 14 -10.53 6.86 -4.46
CA ILE A 14 -9.60 5.93 -3.82
C ILE A 14 -9.01 5.01 -4.88
N PHE A 15 -7.68 4.97 -4.93
CA PHE A 15 -6.88 4.07 -5.74
C PHE A 15 -5.90 3.31 -4.86
N THR A 16 -5.68 2.06 -5.22
CA THR A 16 -4.64 1.21 -4.64
C THR A 16 -3.58 0.96 -5.71
N TRP A 17 -2.34 1.31 -5.42
CA TRP A 17 -1.19 1.10 -6.29
C TRP A 17 -0.08 0.33 -5.57
N PHE A 18 0.92 -0.13 -6.33
CA PHE A 18 1.94 -1.04 -5.80
C PHE A 18 3.33 -0.43 -5.89
N ALA A 19 4.11 -0.64 -4.85
CA ALA A 19 5.47 -0.13 -4.72
C ALA A 19 6.46 -1.25 -4.38
N MET A 20 7.70 -1.11 -4.83
CA MET A 20 8.81 -1.98 -4.49
C MET A 20 9.96 -1.17 -3.91
N ASP A 21 10.48 -1.59 -2.75
CA ASP A 21 11.65 -0.96 -2.12
C ASP A 21 12.97 -1.39 -2.77
N ARG A 22 14.09 -0.81 -2.30
CA ARG A 22 15.43 -1.12 -2.81
C ARG A 22 15.87 -2.58 -2.59
N HIS A 23 15.17 -3.32 -1.74
CA HIS A 23 15.43 -4.72 -1.40
C HIS A 23 14.47 -5.68 -2.11
N GLY A 24 13.61 -5.18 -2.99
CA GLY A 24 12.66 -5.99 -3.75
C GLY A 24 11.41 -6.37 -2.97
N ARG A 25 11.14 -5.73 -1.82
CA ARG A 25 9.94 -5.98 -1.00
C ARG A 25 8.78 -5.16 -1.52
N ILE A 26 7.58 -5.73 -1.50
CA ILE A 26 6.39 -5.12 -2.09
C ILE A 26 5.50 -4.47 -1.03
N ALA A 27 4.99 -3.28 -1.35
CA ALA A 27 3.97 -2.57 -0.60
C ALA A 27 2.73 -2.31 -1.45
N VAL A 28 1.57 -2.43 -0.79
CA VAL A 28 0.28 -1.93 -1.24
C VAL A 28 0.12 -0.52 -0.70
N MET A 29 -0.20 0.42 -1.58
CA MET A 29 -0.28 1.84 -1.30
C MET A 29 -1.71 2.30 -1.54
N VAL A 30 -2.46 2.56 -0.48
CA VAL A 30 -3.83 3.07 -0.56
C VAL A 30 -3.77 4.59 -0.52
N ASN A 31 -4.12 5.25 -1.62
CA ASN A 31 -4.02 6.71 -1.72
C ASN A 31 -5.00 7.43 -0.79
N ASN A 32 -6.06 6.75 -0.34
CA ASN A 32 -7.05 7.26 0.59
C ASN A 32 -7.48 8.71 0.26
N CYS A 33 -7.95 8.92 -0.97
CA CYS A 33 -8.30 10.21 -1.58
C CYS A 33 -7.12 11.14 -1.92
N PHE A 34 -6.22 11.41 -0.97
CA PHE A 34 -5.27 12.53 -1.06
C PHE A 34 -3.81 12.15 -1.28
N GLY A 35 -3.49 10.87 -1.21
CA GLY A 35 -2.17 10.35 -1.53
C GLY A 35 -1.84 10.54 -3.02
N PRO A 36 -0.69 11.13 -3.36
CA PRO A 36 -0.26 11.17 -4.74
C PRO A 36 0.13 9.78 -5.24
N ILE A 37 -0.02 9.56 -6.54
CA ILE A 37 0.48 8.40 -7.28
C ILE A 37 1.73 8.85 -8.03
N PRO A 38 2.82 8.07 -8.05
CA PRO A 38 4.06 8.51 -8.68
C PRO A 38 3.90 8.74 -10.18
N SER A 39 4.57 9.77 -10.68
CA SER A 39 4.52 10.17 -12.10
C SER A 39 4.93 9.04 -13.06
N SER A 40 5.75 8.10 -12.61
CA SER A 40 6.13 6.92 -13.41
C SER A 40 4.94 6.02 -13.72
N LEU A 41 4.00 5.88 -12.78
CA LEU A 41 2.77 5.14 -13.01
C LEU A 41 1.78 5.98 -13.83
N LEU A 42 1.60 7.25 -13.49
CA LEU A 42 0.68 8.16 -14.21
C LEU A 42 1.03 8.33 -15.70
N ALA A 43 2.26 7.99 -16.12
CA ALA A 43 2.67 7.95 -17.52
C ALA A 43 2.19 6.70 -18.29
N ILE A 44 1.65 5.69 -17.59
CA ILE A 44 1.13 4.46 -18.20
C ILE A 44 -0.25 4.75 -18.81
N PRO A 45 -0.45 4.48 -20.11
CA PRO A 45 -1.76 4.61 -20.73
C PRO A 45 -2.77 3.67 -20.06
N GLU A 46 -4.00 4.13 -19.87
CA GLU A 46 -5.09 3.34 -19.29
C GLU A 46 -4.71 2.79 -17.90
N LEU A 47 -4.05 3.63 -17.07
CA LEU A 47 -3.55 3.20 -15.76
C LEU A 47 -4.67 2.72 -14.84
N GLU A 48 -5.83 3.35 -14.85
CA GLU A 48 -6.98 2.99 -13.99
C GLU A 48 -7.39 1.52 -14.20
N ASP A 49 -7.71 1.13 -15.44
CA ASP A 49 -8.07 -0.26 -15.79
C ASP A 49 -6.94 -1.26 -15.45
N LYS A 50 -5.68 -0.84 -15.61
CA LYS A 50 -4.53 -1.67 -15.26
C LYS A 50 -4.36 -1.82 -13.76
N LEU A 51 -4.60 -0.77 -12.98
CA LEU A 51 -4.61 -0.83 -11.52
C LEU A 51 -5.76 -1.74 -11.06
N ASP A 52 -6.92 -1.69 -11.68
CA ASP A 52 -8.01 -2.63 -11.39
C ASP A 52 -7.56 -4.08 -11.60
N SER A 53 -6.93 -4.38 -12.74
CA SER A 53 -6.43 -5.73 -13.06
C SER A 53 -5.43 -6.27 -12.01
N ILE A 54 -4.45 -5.47 -11.58
CA ILE A 54 -3.49 -5.90 -10.54
C ILE A 54 -4.13 -5.98 -9.14
N ASN A 55 -5.14 -5.15 -8.84
CA ASN A 55 -5.88 -5.23 -7.60
C ASN A 55 -6.75 -6.50 -7.55
N GLU A 56 -7.47 -6.81 -8.62
CA GLU A 56 -8.20 -8.08 -8.75
C GLU A 56 -7.25 -9.28 -8.59
N PHE A 57 -6.04 -9.23 -9.17
CA PHE A 57 -5.04 -10.27 -8.98
C PHE A 57 -4.58 -10.39 -7.53
N MET A 58 -4.29 -9.26 -6.87
CA MET A 58 -3.94 -9.24 -5.44
C MET A 58 -5.02 -9.92 -4.59
N TRP A 59 -6.28 -9.58 -4.85
CA TRP A 59 -7.43 -10.11 -4.10
C TRP A 59 -7.84 -11.54 -4.47
N GLU A 60 -7.16 -12.17 -5.43
CA GLU A 60 -7.52 -13.47 -6.00
C GLU A 60 -8.88 -13.50 -6.74
N GLU A 61 -9.31 -12.33 -7.22
CA GLU A 61 -10.57 -12.13 -7.92
C GLU A 61 -10.39 -11.99 -9.45
N SER A 62 -9.14 -12.01 -9.93
CA SER A 62 -8.83 -11.85 -11.35
C SER A 62 -9.41 -12.98 -12.19
N ARG A 63 -10.07 -12.61 -13.28
CA ARG A 63 -10.52 -13.57 -14.31
C ARG A 63 -9.39 -13.98 -15.25
N GLU A 64 -8.42 -13.10 -15.45
CA GLU A 64 -7.32 -13.27 -16.40
C GLU A 64 -6.17 -14.07 -15.77
N PHE A 65 -5.80 -13.73 -14.53
CA PHE A 65 -4.67 -14.32 -13.84
C PHE A 65 -5.15 -15.25 -12.71
N GLN A 66 -5.26 -16.55 -12.99
CA GLN A 66 -5.82 -17.54 -12.05
C GLN A 66 -4.75 -18.34 -11.29
N SER A 67 -3.46 -18.08 -11.56
CA SER A 67 -2.36 -18.70 -10.85
C SER A 67 -1.80 -17.72 -9.83
N TYR A 68 -2.12 -17.95 -8.57
CA TYR A 68 -1.71 -17.09 -7.47
C TYR A 68 -0.45 -17.63 -6.78
N PRO A 69 0.37 -16.75 -6.19
CA PRO A 69 1.48 -17.14 -5.33
C PRO A 69 1.00 -18.01 -4.19
N LYS A 70 1.88 -18.89 -3.70
CA LYS A 70 1.59 -19.63 -2.48
C LYS A 70 1.43 -18.66 -1.32
N ASN A 71 0.49 -18.99 -0.43
CA ASN A 71 0.34 -18.35 0.87
C ASN A 71 1.71 -18.30 1.58
N LYS A 72 2.09 -17.11 2.05
CA LYS A 72 3.38 -16.88 2.73
C LYS A 72 3.42 -17.47 4.14
N GLU A 73 2.25 -17.79 4.71
CA GLU A 73 2.09 -18.31 6.07
C GLU A 73 2.82 -17.44 7.11
N GLY A 74 2.82 -16.13 6.87
CA GLY A 74 3.48 -15.13 7.72
C GLY A 74 2.59 -14.64 8.85
N ARG A 75 3.02 -13.56 9.50
CA ARG A 75 2.24 -12.80 10.47
C ARG A 75 2.10 -11.36 9.99
N THR A 76 0.96 -10.76 10.34
CA THR A 76 0.77 -9.31 10.23
C THR A 76 1.13 -8.65 11.55
N LEU A 77 1.93 -7.59 11.48
CA LEU A 77 2.26 -6.73 12.61
C LEU A 77 1.68 -5.34 12.38
N LEU A 78 1.14 -4.73 13.43
CA LEU A 78 0.67 -3.34 13.44
C LEU A 78 1.86 -2.39 13.59
N ASP A 79 1.93 -1.34 12.77
CA ASP A 79 2.89 -0.26 12.93
C ASP A 79 2.20 1.05 13.30
N ILE A 80 1.96 1.93 12.33
CA ILE A 80 1.32 3.24 12.52
C ILE A 80 -0.16 3.11 12.18
N TYR A 81 -1.06 3.57 13.04
CA TYR A 81 -2.49 3.43 12.80
C TYR A 81 -3.27 4.69 13.10
N ARG A 82 -4.49 4.75 12.55
CA ARG A 82 -5.49 5.76 12.89
C ARG A 82 -6.75 5.08 13.35
N PHE A 83 -7.51 5.76 14.21
CA PHE A 83 -8.83 5.31 14.56
C PHE A 83 -9.79 5.56 13.40
N ARG A 84 -10.59 4.55 13.03
CA ARG A 84 -11.81 4.83 12.25
C ARG A 84 -12.84 5.40 13.23
N ARG A 85 -13.70 6.33 12.79
CA ARG A 85 -14.69 7.00 13.69
C ARG A 85 -15.55 6.03 14.53
N HIS A 86 -15.73 4.80 14.07
CA HIS A 86 -16.53 3.74 14.69
C HIS A 86 -15.68 2.70 15.44
N LEU A 87 -14.35 2.79 15.37
CA LEU A 87 -13.40 1.87 15.98
C LEU A 87 -12.31 2.69 16.66
N LYS A 88 -12.58 3.11 17.91
CA LYS A 88 -11.61 3.76 18.80
C LYS A 88 -11.16 2.75 19.86
N PRO A 89 -10.19 1.85 19.57
CA PRO A 89 -9.60 1.02 20.61
C PRO A 89 -9.06 1.89 21.73
N SER A 90 -9.23 1.40 22.95
CA SER A 90 -8.81 2.06 24.19
C SER A 90 -7.29 2.11 24.36
N SER A 91 -6.54 1.29 23.60
CA SER A 91 -5.09 1.19 23.67
C SER A 91 -4.47 0.61 22.40
N ARG A 92 -3.14 0.74 22.28
CA ARG A 92 -2.37 0.06 21.23
C ARG A 92 -2.48 -1.46 21.32
N ASP A 93 -2.40 -2.03 22.52
CA ASP A 93 -2.51 -3.47 22.75
C ASP A 93 -3.84 -4.05 22.25
N GLU A 94 -4.93 -3.29 22.39
CA GLU A 94 -6.23 -3.67 21.85
C GLU A 94 -6.22 -3.68 20.32
N MET A 95 -5.63 -2.66 19.68
CA MET A 95 -5.51 -2.62 18.22
C MET A 95 -4.62 -3.76 17.70
N GLU A 96 -3.50 -4.05 18.36
CA GLU A 96 -2.62 -5.17 18.01
C GLU A 96 -3.35 -6.51 18.11
N ARG A 97 -4.24 -6.68 19.10
CA ARG A 97 -5.09 -7.87 19.21
C ARG A 97 -6.11 -7.97 18.08
N ILE A 98 -6.78 -6.86 17.73
CA ILE A 98 -7.72 -6.81 16.60
C ILE A 98 -7.02 -7.22 15.30
N VAL A 99 -5.82 -6.68 15.04
CA VAL A 99 -5.00 -7.08 13.89
C VAL A 99 -4.68 -8.56 13.97
N LEU A 100 -4.20 -9.07 15.10
CA LEU A 100 -3.82 -10.47 15.24
C LEU A 100 -5.00 -11.43 14.98
N GLU A 101 -6.19 -11.12 15.49
CA GLU A 101 -7.39 -11.94 15.34
C GLU A 101 -7.95 -11.90 13.91
N SER A 102 -7.73 -10.79 13.19
CA SER A 102 -8.26 -10.54 11.84
C SER A 102 -7.25 -10.81 10.71
N SER A 103 -6.03 -11.24 11.04
CA SER A 103 -4.93 -11.42 10.09
C SER A 103 -4.44 -12.85 9.96
N ASN A 104 -5.20 -13.82 10.47
CA ASN A 104 -4.80 -15.22 10.39
C ASN A 104 -4.73 -15.67 8.93
N PHE A 105 -3.63 -16.31 8.54
CA PHE A 105 -3.38 -16.70 7.15
C PHE A 105 -4.28 -17.84 6.64
N TYR A 106 -5.06 -18.49 7.50
CA TYR A 106 -6.11 -19.46 7.12
C TYR A 106 -7.48 -18.80 6.87
N GLN A 107 -7.62 -17.50 7.14
CA GLN A 107 -8.87 -16.76 6.92
C GLN A 107 -8.96 -16.24 5.48
N GLU A 108 -10.12 -15.68 5.15
CA GLU A 108 -10.33 -14.94 3.91
C GLU A 108 -9.36 -13.76 3.80
N LEU A 109 -9.04 -13.43 2.55
CA LEU A 109 -8.15 -12.34 2.24
C LEU A 109 -8.84 -11.01 2.56
N THR A 110 -8.22 -10.23 3.44
CA THR A 110 -8.65 -8.90 3.85
C THR A 110 -7.42 -8.01 3.95
N GLU A 111 -7.61 -6.70 4.11
CA GLU A 111 -6.49 -5.77 4.34
C GLU A 111 -5.59 -6.22 5.52
N TYR A 112 -6.19 -6.74 6.60
CA TYR A 112 -5.46 -7.23 7.77
C TYR A 112 -4.65 -8.50 7.48
N SER A 113 -5.13 -9.38 6.60
CA SER A 113 -4.46 -10.63 6.24
C SER A 113 -3.56 -10.52 5.00
N LEU A 114 -3.58 -9.39 4.26
CA LEU A 114 -2.65 -9.15 3.14
C LEU A 114 -1.17 -9.38 3.54
N PRO A 115 -0.67 -8.86 4.67
CA PRO A 115 0.73 -9.07 5.05
C PRO A 115 1.06 -10.53 5.40
N SER A 116 0.16 -11.25 6.08
CA SER A 116 0.40 -12.65 6.46
C SER A 116 0.25 -13.63 5.29
N ILE A 117 -0.72 -13.39 4.40
CA ILE A 117 -1.03 -14.28 3.27
C ILE A 117 -0.16 -13.97 2.05
N LYS A 118 -0.04 -12.69 1.68
CA LYS A 118 0.65 -12.26 0.45
C LYS A 118 2.08 -11.79 0.71
N GLY A 119 2.37 -11.31 1.92
CA GLY A 119 3.69 -10.78 2.27
C GLY A 119 3.89 -9.31 1.89
N PHE A 120 2.80 -8.55 1.74
CA PHE A 120 2.85 -7.13 1.40
C PHE A 120 2.92 -6.25 2.65
N TYR A 121 3.70 -5.19 2.56
CA TYR A 121 3.51 -4.02 3.42
C TYR A 121 2.23 -3.30 3.02
N VAL A 122 1.57 -2.64 3.96
CA VAL A 122 0.39 -1.81 3.68
C VAL A 122 0.68 -0.39 4.13
N TYR A 123 0.56 0.57 3.22
CA TYR A 123 0.69 1.98 3.49
C TYR A 123 -0.61 2.70 3.14
N HIS A 124 -1.08 3.55 4.05
CA HIS A 124 -2.24 4.42 3.80
C HIS A 124 -1.80 5.87 3.77
N ALA A 125 -2.27 6.60 2.76
CA ALA A 125 -2.13 8.04 2.75
C ALA A 125 -3.09 8.72 3.74
N LEU A 126 -2.64 9.86 4.25
CA LEU A 126 -3.39 10.67 5.17
C LEU A 126 -4.52 11.40 4.43
N GLU A 127 -5.78 11.08 4.73
CA GLU A 127 -6.94 11.64 4.00
C GLU A 127 -7.34 13.04 4.48
N ASP A 128 -7.14 13.39 5.74
CA ASP A 128 -7.61 14.68 6.26
C ASP A 128 -6.75 15.14 7.43
N TYR A 129 -6.66 16.47 7.56
CA TYR A 129 -6.18 17.14 8.75
C TYR A 129 -7.28 17.02 9.78
N VAL A 130 -7.16 16.01 10.62
CA VAL A 130 -8.05 15.92 11.76
C VAL A 130 -7.39 16.68 12.90
N SER A 131 -8.20 17.30 13.75
CA SER A 131 -7.78 17.74 15.08
C SER A 131 -6.80 16.75 15.70
N SER A 132 -5.90 17.21 16.57
CA SER A 132 -4.82 16.43 17.22
C SER A 132 -5.14 15.00 17.68
N GLU A 133 -6.42 14.65 17.85
CA GLU A 133 -6.95 13.32 18.15
C GLU A 133 -6.88 12.28 17.02
N ASP A 134 -6.82 12.66 15.73
CA ASP A 134 -6.64 11.65 14.69
C ASP A 134 -5.23 11.65 14.09
N ASN A 135 -4.21 12.29 14.67
CA ASN A 135 -2.85 12.11 14.16
C ASN A 135 -2.45 10.61 14.10
N PRO A 136 -1.63 10.19 13.10
CA PRO A 136 -1.17 8.82 13.00
C PRO A 136 -0.45 8.37 14.29
N ILE A 137 -1.03 7.40 14.98
CA ILE A 137 -0.55 6.93 16.29
C ILE A 137 0.71 6.09 16.07
N GLY A 138 1.76 6.40 16.84
CA GLY A 138 3.06 5.76 16.73
C GLY A 138 4.04 6.47 15.80
N TYR A 139 3.67 7.64 15.28
CA TYR A 139 4.54 8.55 14.52
C TYR A 139 4.75 9.85 15.31
N GLU A 140 6.01 10.27 15.46
CA GLU A 140 6.39 11.44 16.26
C GLU A 140 6.76 12.67 15.40
N GLY A 141 6.81 12.52 14.08
CA GLY A 141 7.14 13.61 13.17
C GLY A 141 5.93 14.42 12.72
N ASP A 142 6.21 15.47 11.94
CA ASP A 142 5.16 16.23 11.25
C ASP A 142 4.55 15.37 10.14
N ALA A 143 3.22 15.44 10.02
CA ALA A 143 2.42 14.70 9.07
C ALA A 143 1.52 15.66 8.30
N GLU A 144 1.52 15.54 6.97
CA GLU A 144 0.68 16.32 6.08
C GLU A 144 -0.33 15.43 5.34
N ILE A 145 -1.41 16.06 4.86
CA ILE A 145 -2.40 15.38 4.02
C ILE A 145 -1.68 14.78 2.79
N GLY A 146 -2.00 13.53 2.48
CA GLY A 146 -1.41 12.77 1.38
C GLY A 146 -0.11 12.04 1.72
N ASP A 147 0.49 12.25 2.90
CA ASP A 147 1.64 11.47 3.34
C ASP A 147 1.25 10.02 3.60
N TYR A 148 2.06 9.07 3.13
CA TYR A 148 1.81 7.64 3.30
C TYR A 148 2.49 7.12 4.56
N PHE A 149 1.72 6.48 5.44
CA PHE A 149 2.22 5.84 6.66
C PHE A 149 2.11 4.33 6.57
N ARG A 150 3.16 3.64 7.01
CA ARG A 150 3.23 2.18 7.09
C ARG A 150 2.27 1.69 8.16
N TYR A 151 1.15 1.11 7.72
CA TYR A 151 0.11 0.61 8.59
C TYR A 151 0.39 -0.80 9.07
N LEU A 152 0.62 -1.72 8.13
CA LEU A 152 0.82 -3.13 8.44
C LEU A 152 2.13 -3.65 7.84
N ILE A 153 2.78 -4.54 8.58
CA ILE A 153 4.07 -5.12 8.24
C ILE A 153 3.95 -6.64 8.11
N PRO A 154 4.48 -7.25 7.05
CA PRO A 154 4.61 -8.69 6.91
C PRO A 154 5.87 -9.21 7.61
N THR A 155 5.85 -10.45 8.09
CA THR A 155 7.07 -11.15 8.55
C THR A 155 7.74 -12.00 7.48
N VAL A 156 7.01 -12.30 6.40
CA VAL A 156 7.51 -13.03 5.22
C VAL A 156 7.19 -12.17 4.02
N TYR A 157 8.20 -11.81 3.22
CA TYR A 157 8.06 -10.77 2.21
C TYR A 157 7.64 -11.34 0.86
N ALA A 158 6.76 -10.60 0.18
CA ALA A 158 6.55 -10.74 -1.24
C ALA A 158 7.68 -10.06 -2.03
N SER A 159 7.83 -10.50 -3.26
CA SER A 159 8.77 -9.95 -4.23
C SER A 159 8.09 -9.77 -5.59
N ILE A 160 8.83 -9.23 -6.55
CA ILE A 160 8.34 -9.07 -7.92
C ILE A 160 7.96 -10.40 -8.59
N GLU A 161 8.54 -11.52 -8.15
CA GLU A 161 8.25 -12.85 -8.69
C GLU A 161 6.90 -13.40 -8.23
N ASP A 162 6.26 -12.75 -7.26
CA ASP A 162 4.88 -13.06 -6.85
C ASP A 162 3.84 -12.43 -7.80
N PHE A 163 4.26 -11.72 -8.85
CA PHE A 163 3.39 -11.13 -9.85
C PHE A 163 3.61 -11.75 -11.25
N PRO A 164 2.53 -11.99 -12.02
CA PRO A 164 2.60 -12.28 -13.46
C PRO A 164 3.43 -11.21 -14.18
N GLU A 165 4.21 -11.62 -15.18
CA GLU A 165 5.15 -10.72 -15.87
C GLU A 165 4.46 -9.47 -16.44
N GLU A 166 3.24 -9.64 -16.93
CA GLU A 166 2.38 -8.60 -17.51
C GLU A 166 2.03 -7.50 -16.50
N LEU A 167 1.79 -7.89 -15.24
CA LEU A 167 1.39 -6.97 -14.17
C LEU A 167 2.58 -6.27 -13.51
N ARG A 168 3.80 -6.82 -13.64
CA ARG A 168 5.00 -6.27 -12.99
C ARG A 168 5.23 -4.80 -13.36
N SER A 169 4.89 -4.40 -14.58
CA SER A 169 5.06 -3.03 -15.06
C SER A 169 4.25 -1.96 -14.33
N LEU A 170 3.30 -2.38 -13.50
CA LEU A 170 2.43 -1.54 -12.68
C LEU A 170 2.98 -1.31 -11.26
N ILE A 171 4.15 -1.88 -10.94
CA ILE A 171 4.81 -1.73 -9.65
C ILE A 171 5.85 -0.61 -9.75
N ALA A 172 5.65 0.45 -8.98
CA ALA A 172 6.59 1.57 -8.90
C ALA A 172 7.82 1.19 -8.06
N VAL A 173 9.02 1.53 -8.51
CA VAL A 173 10.27 1.06 -7.87
C VAL A 173 11.04 2.21 -7.27
N SER A 174 11.44 2.05 -6.01
CA SER A 174 12.38 2.92 -5.33
C SER A 174 13.76 2.29 -5.27
N ASP A 175 14.78 3.06 -5.60
CA ASP A 175 16.18 2.65 -5.43
C ASP A 175 16.74 3.09 -4.05
N THR A 176 15.95 3.82 -3.27
CA THR A 176 16.40 4.48 -2.02
C THR A 176 15.64 4.05 -0.78
N LEU A 177 14.32 3.85 -0.90
CA LEU A 177 13.48 3.49 0.24
C LEU A 177 13.75 2.05 0.70
N ASP A 178 13.59 1.84 1.99
CA ASP A 178 13.69 0.56 2.69
C ASP A 178 12.44 0.38 3.57
N PHE A 179 11.52 -0.49 3.16
CA PHE A 179 10.24 -0.64 3.85
C PHE A 179 10.36 -1.25 5.24
N THR A 180 11.52 -1.67 5.74
CA THR A 180 11.70 -2.02 7.16
C THR A 180 12.02 -0.79 8.02
N VAL A 181 12.55 0.28 7.43
CA VAL A 181 12.98 1.50 8.13
C VAL A 181 12.03 2.67 7.86
N ASP A 182 11.65 2.87 6.60
CA ASP A 182 10.89 4.03 6.15
C ASP A 182 9.39 3.88 6.46
N ARG A 183 9.02 4.33 7.65
CA ARG A 183 7.65 4.25 8.18
C ARG A 183 6.69 5.28 7.60
N ALA A 184 7.22 6.36 7.03
CA ALA A 184 6.46 7.43 6.39
C ALA A 184 7.12 7.81 5.06
N ILE A 185 6.30 8.09 4.05
CA ILE A 185 6.75 8.57 2.74
C ILE A 185 5.96 9.84 2.44
N PHE A 186 6.67 10.97 2.40
CA PHE A 186 6.04 12.27 2.24
C PHE A 186 5.48 12.45 0.84
N SER A 187 4.27 12.99 0.75
CA SER A 187 3.51 13.27 -0.47
C SER A 187 4.36 13.96 -1.54
N MET A 188 5.05 15.03 -1.15
CA MET A 188 5.96 15.83 -1.98
C MET A 188 7.13 15.03 -2.57
N SER A 189 7.49 13.90 -1.96
CA SER A 189 8.60 13.05 -2.36
C SER A 189 8.18 11.86 -3.24
N ILE A 190 6.89 11.53 -3.36
CA ILE A 190 6.43 10.27 -3.97
C ILE A 190 7.01 10.04 -5.36
N SER A 191 6.89 11.01 -6.27
CA SER A 191 7.44 10.89 -7.63
C SER A 191 8.98 10.91 -7.67
N GLN A 192 9.64 11.48 -6.65
CA GLN A 192 11.10 11.43 -6.55
C GLN A 192 11.60 10.10 -5.97
N SER A 193 10.84 9.50 -5.06
CA SER A 193 11.13 8.23 -4.43
C SER A 193 10.88 7.05 -5.36
N PHE A 194 9.88 7.17 -6.24
CA PHE A 194 9.49 6.14 -7.22
C PHE A 194 9.59 6.68 -8.64
N LYS A 195 10.82 6.75 -9.18
CA LYS A 195 11.11 7.41 -10.48
C LYS A 195 10.77 6.57 -11.70
N ARG A 196 10.50 5.28 -11.52
CA ARG A 196 10.27 4.30 -12.58
C ARG A 196 9.27 3.26 -12.11
N SER A 197 8.55 2.65 -13.05
CA SER A 197 7.93 1.36 -12.77
C SER A 197 8.86 0.22 -13.20
N PHE A 198 8.59 -0.99 -12.71
CA PHE A 198 9.40 -2.17 -13.03
C PHE A 198 9.32 -2.48 -14.52
N ASN A 199 10.44 -2.82 -15.17
CA ASN A 199 10.51 -3.14 -16.60
C ASN A 199 9.95 -2.09 -17.60
N GLN A 200 9.57 -0.88 -17.18
CA GLN A 200 9.37 0.24 -18.10
C GLN A 200 10.74 0.62 -18.68
N ARG A 201 10.97 0.26 -19.94
CA ARG A 201 12.06 0.83 -20.71
C ARG A 201 11.70 2.29 -21.04
N LYS A 202 12.64 3.20 -20.78
CA LYS A 202 12.57 4.61 -21.18
C LYS A 202 12.38 4.76 -22.68
#